data_AF-A0A1M4TBX0-F1
#
_entry.id   AF-A0A1M4TBX0-F1
#
_cell.length_a   1.000
_cell.length_b   1.000
_cell.length_c   1.000
_cell.angle_alpha   90.00
_cell.angle_beta   90.00
_cell.angle_gamma   90.00
#
_symmetry.space_group_name_H-M   'P 1'
#
loop_
_entity.id
_entity.type
_entity.pdbx_description
1 polymer ?
#
loop_
_entity_poly.entity_id
_entity_poly.type
_entity_poly.pdbx_seq_one_letter_code
_entity_poly.pdbx_strand_id
1 'polypeptide(L)' 'MKCKILELNSLDALVSLEDGTAFDISVTKLPENIRSGDIIDIPFSPYSDFESHNLKKNSILNNNTLDLL' A
#
# COMPACT_ATOMS: atom_id res chain seq x y z
N MET A 1 -0.60 15.32 4.40
CA MET A 1 -0.25 16.23 3.28
C MET A 1 -1.55 16.55 2.54
N LYS A 2 -1.78 17.83 2.20
CA LYS A 2 -2.97 18.22 1.43
C LYS A 2 -2.79 17.89 -0.04
N CYS A 3 -3.78 17.22 -0.60
CA CYS A 3 -3.82 16.85 -2.01
C CYS A 3 -5.21 17.13 -2.56
N LYS A 4 -5.27 17.51 -3.83
CA LYS A 4 -6.51 17.73 -4.57
C LYS A 4 -6.85 16.50 -5.39
N ILE A 5 -8.09 16.04 -5.30
CA ILE A 5 -8.58 14.95 -6.15
C ILE A 5 -8.78 15.51 -7.56
N LEU A 6 -8.05 14.98 -8.53
CA LEU A 6 -8.23 15.33 -9.93
C LEU A 6 -9.31 14.47 -10.57
N GLU A 7 -9.23 13.17 -10.33
CA GLU A 7 -10.14 12.18 -10.89
C GLU A 7 -10.38 11.06 -9.88
N LEU A 8 -11.59 10.51 -9.88
CA LEU A 8 -12.01 9.44 -8.97
C LEU A 8 -12.74 8.39 -9.79
N ASN A 9 -12.28 7.14 -9.71
CA ASN A 9 -12.97 5.98 -10.23
C ASN A 9 -13.33 5.03 -9.08
N SER A 10 -13.89 3.85 -9.39
CA SER A 10 -14.37 2.90 -8.37
C SER A 10 -13.26 2.19 -7.58
N LEU A 11 -12.01 2.24 -8.03
CA LEU A 11 -10.88 1.50 -7.45
C LEU A 11 -9.76 2.43 -6.99
N ASP A 12 -9.50 3.48 -7.76
CA ASP A 12 -8.40 4.41 -7.57
C ASP A 12 -8.86 5.87 -7.76
N ALA A 13 -8.09 6.78 -7.19
CA ALA A 13 -8.19 8.21 -7.41
C ALA A 13 -6.84 8.77 -7.83
N LEU A 14 -6.86 9.68 -8.80
CA LEU A 14 -5.71 10.48 -9.17
C LEU A 14 -5.72 11.75 -8.31
N VAL A 15 -4.65 11.95 -7.54
CA VAL A 15 -4.50 13.13 -6.67
C VAL A 15 -3.28 13.96 -7.06
N SER A 16 -3.37 15.27 -6.88
CA SER A 16 -2.27 16.21 -7.10
C SER A 16 -1.87 16.96 -5.84
N LEU A 17 -0.57 17.13 -5.65
CA LEU A 17 0.04 17.98 -4.65
C LEU A 17 0.15 19.43 -5.15
N GLU A 18 0.40 20.37 -4.23
CA GLU A 18 0.58 21.79 -4.55
C GLU A 18 1.84 22.06 -5.40
N ASP A 19 2.83 21.17 -5.36
CA ASP A 19 4.04 21.26 -6.18
C ASP A 19 3.85 20.77 -7.64
N GLY A 20 2.64 20.33 -7.98
CA GLY A 20 2.30 19.81 -9.31
C GLY A 20 2.56 18.30 -9.48
N THR A 21 3.10 17.62 -8.47
CA THR A 21 3.24 16.16 -8.48
C THR A 21 1.86 15.51 -8.41
N ALA A 22 1.61 14.51 -9.25
CA ALA A 22 0.39 13.72 -9.23
C ALA A 22 0.70 12.22 -9.09
N PHE A 23 -0.15 11.50 -8.37
CA PHE A 23 -0.01 10.07 -8.14
C PHE A 23 -1.38 9.41 -7.92
N ASP A 24 -1.43 8.10 -8.18
CA ASP A 24 -2.61 7.28 -7.94
C ASP A 24 -2.65 6.78 -6.49
N ILE A 25 -3.84 6.79 -5.90
CA ILE A 25 -4.10 6.22 -4.58
C ILE A 25 -5.39 5.40 -4.61
N SER A 26 -5.38 4.22 -3.98
CA SER A 26 -6.58 3.40 -3.86
C SER A 26 -7.66 4.11 -3.06
N VAL A 27 -8.91 4.02 -3.53
CA VAL A 27 -10.07 4.62 -2.84
C VAL A 27 -10.27 4.11 -1.42
N THR A 28 -9.73 2.93 -1.11
CA THR A 28 -9.74 2.35 0.25
C THR A 28 -8.95 3.16 1.27
N LYS A 29 -8.00 3.98 0.81
CA LYS A 29 -7.18 4.88 1.65
C LYS A 29 -7.76 6.29 1.72
N LEU A 30 -8.89 6.54 1.06
CA LEU A 30 -9.53 7.84 0.99
C LEU A 30 -10.69 7.95 1.99
N PRO A 31 -11.02 9.16 2.46
CA PRO A 31 -12.23 9.39 3.26
C PRO A 31 -13.49 9.01 2.48
N GLU A 32 -14.55 8.65 3.19
CA GLU A 32 -15.86 8.45 2.56
C GLU A 32 -16.44 9.76 2.00
N ASN A 33 -17.28 9.65 0.98
CA ASN A 33 -18.03 10.75 0.35
C ASN A 33 -17.18 11.84 -0.34
N ILE A 34 -15.96 11.51 -0.75
CA ILE A 34 -15.10 12.40 -1.55
C ILE A 34 -15.55 12.53 -3.01
N ARG A 35 -15.17 13.63 -3.65
CA ARG A 35 -15.43 13.92 -5.07
C ARG A 35 -14.21 14.54 -5.75
N SER A 36 -14.18 14.44 -7.08
CA SER A 36 -13.20 15.19 -7.88
C SER A 36 -13.31 16.69 -7.58
N GLY A 37 -12.17 17.32 -7.34
CA GLY A 37 -12.03 18.71 -6.94
C GLY A 37 -11.85 18.92 -5.43
N ASP A 38 -12.16 17.94 -4.60
CA ASP A 38 -12.00 18.04 -3.16
C ASP A 38 -10.53 18.08 -2.76
N ILE A 39 -10.25 18.81 -1.68
CA ILE A 39 -8.93 18.84 -1.03
C ILE A 39 -9.02 17.98 0.21
N ILE A 40 -8.21 16.93 0.24
CA ILE A 40 -8.14 15.97 1.33
C ILE A 40 -6.75 16.01 1.97
N ASP A 41 -6.69 15.70 3.26
CA ASP A 41 -5.43 15.50 3.95
C ASP A 41 -5.17 14.00 4.03
N ILE A 42 -4.23 13.52 3.22
CA ILE A 42 -3.84 12.11 3.23
C ILE A 42 -2.68 11.96 4.23
N PRO A 43 -2.79 11.05 5.21
CA PRO A 43 -1.67 10.65 6.03
C PRO A 43 -0.70 9.85 5.15
N PHE A 44 0.22 10.55 4.47
CA PHE A 44 1.30 9.92 3.75
C PHE A 44 2.31 9.40 4.78
N SER A 45 2.24 8.11 5.11
CA SER A 45 3.37 7.43 5.75
C SER A 45 4.37 7.12 4.64
N PRO A 46 5.58 7.72 4.63
CA PRO A 46 6.64 7.33 3.68
C PRO A 46 7.09 5.88 3.87
N TYR A 47 6.65 5.24 4.95
CA TYR A 47 6.70 3.80 5.13
C TYR A 47 5.31 3.24 4.82
N SER A 48 5.04 3.01 3.54
CA SER A 48 4.22 1.84 3.22
C SER A 48 5.01 0.66 3.72
N ASP A 49 4.47 -0.11 4.66
CA ASP A 49 5.02 -1.39 5.03
C ASP A 49 5.27 -2.19 3.75
N PHE A 50 6.52 -2.23 3.33
CA PHE A 50 7.03 -3.32 2.53
C PHE A 50 6.99 -4.49 3.52
N GLU A 51 5.80 -5.06 3.75
CA GLU A 51 5.69 -6.40 4.29
C GLU A 51 6.38 -7.28 3.26
N SER A 52 7.69 -7.39 3.43
CA SER A 52 8.42 -8.57 3.06
C SER A 52 7.68 -9.67 3.79
N HIS A 53 6.75 -10.35 3.12
CA HIS A 53 6.37 -11.69 3.50
C HIS A 53 7.70 -12.45 3.54
N ASN A 54 8.34 -12.47 4.71
CA ASN A 54 9.34 -13.46 5.05
C ASN A 54 8.55 -14.76 4.98
N LEU A 55 8.49 -15.34 3.78
CA LEU A 55 8.18 -16.73 3.59
C LEU A 55 9.17 -17.44 4.51
N LYS A 56 8.69 -17.83 5.70
CA LYS A 56 9.27 -18.92 6.45
C LYS A 56 9.30 -20.08 5.45
N LYS A 57 10.43 -20.25 4.78
CA LYS A 57 10.83 -21.52 4.19
C LYS A 57 10.74 -22.49 5.36
N ASN A 58 9.64 -23.22 5.46
CA ASN A 58 9.57 -24.42 6.28
C ASN A 58 10.60 -25.36 5.66
N SER A 59 11.85 -25.25 6.10
CA SER A 59 12.83 -26.32 5.95
C SER A 59 12.29 -27.45 6.82
N ILE A 60 11.57 -28.36 6.18
CA ILE A 60 11.30 -29.69 6.73
C ILE A 60 12.68 -30.31 6.94
N LEU A 61 13.19 -30.17 8.16
CA LEU A 61 14.39 -30.84 8.61
C LEU A 61 13.98 -32.29 8.86
N ASN A 62 14.07 -33.10 7.80
CA ASN A 62 14.07 -34.55 7.88
C ASN A 62 15.33 -34.97 8.63
N ASN A 63 15.18 -35.27 9.93
CA ASN A 63 16.21 -35.94 10.72
C ASN A 63 15.97 -37.45 10.67
N ASN A 64 16.40 -38.09 9.59
CA ASN A 64 16.61 -39.55 9.60
C ASN A 64 18.10 -39.81 9.77
N THR A 65 18.57 -39.82 11.03
CA THR A 65 19.84 -40.43 11.41
C THR A 65 19.67 -41.94 11.23
N LEU A 66 20.24 -42.49 10.16
CA LEU A 66 20.47 -43.92 10.04
C LEU A 66 21.78 -44.22 10.79
N ASP A 67 21.66 -44.57 12.08
CA ASP A 67 22.73 -45.25 12.78
C ASP A 67 22.89 -46.64 12.14
N LEU A 68 23.95 -46.81 11.33
CA LEU A 68 24.39 -48.13 10.89
C LEU A 68 25.54 -48.56 11.80
N LEU A 69 25.26 -49.58 12.61
CA LEU A 69 26.18 -50.37 13.44
C LEU A 69 27.33 -50.96 12.63
#